data_AF-A0A7Y4WW73-F1
#
_entry.id   AF-A0A7Y4WW73-F1
#
_cell.length_a   1.000
_cell.length_b   1.000
_cell.length_c   1.000
_cell.angle_alpha   90.00
_cell.angle_beta   90.00
_cell.angle_gamma   90.00
#
_symmetry.space_group_name_H-M   'P 1'
#
loop_
_entity.id
_entity.type
_entity.pdbx_description
1 polymer ?
#
loop_
_entity_poly.entity_id
_entity_poly.type
_entity_poly.pdbx_seq_one_letter_code
_entity_poly.pdbx_strand_id
1 'polypeptide(L)' 'MAFVEQDNRLAWQSSRTLGEMGENLAAVHLQQHGYRLVLANFKAPIGRNTNNAQVTGEIDLIAFDGEVLCF' A
#
# COMPACT_ATOMS: atom_id res chain seq x y z
N MET A 1 -12.71 34.05 3.70
CA MET A 1 -11.52 33.22 3.42
C MET A 1 -11.88 31.76 3.69
N ALA A 2 -12.25 30.98 2.67
CA ALA A 2 -12.64 29.57 2.81
C ALA A 2 -12.53 28.76 1.49
N PHE A 3 -11.58 29.10 0.60
CA PHE A 3 -11.49 28.47 -0.74
C PHE A 3 -10.25 27.59 -0.95
N VAL A 4 -9.21 27.69 -0.10
CA VAL A 4 -7.94 26.94 -0.29
C VAL A 4 -8.01 25.51 0.27
N GLU A 5 -8.94 25.24 1.20
CA GLU A 5 -9.01 23.95 1.89
C GLU A 5 -9.78 22.86 1.13
N GLN A 6 -10.62 23.24 0.15
CA GLN A 6 -11.45 22.31 -0.63
C GLN A 6 -10.68 21.68 -1.79
N ASP A 7 -9.81 22.44 -2.45
CA ASP A 7 -9.00 22.00 -3.59
C ASP A 7 -8.04 20.86 -3.20
N ASN A 8 -7.41 21.00 -2.03
CA ASN A 8 -6.49 20.01 -1.51
C ASN A 8 -7.19 18.66 -1.24
N ARG A 9 -8.37 18.66 -0.61
CA ARG A 9 -9.10 17.41 -0.25
C ARG A 9 -9.43 16.55 -1.48
N LEU A 10 -9.76 17.19 -2.61
CA LEU A 10 -10.05 16.48 -3.85
C LEU A 10 -8.79 15.84 -4.45
N ALA A 11 -7.64 16.52 -4.35
CA ALA A 11 -6.35 15.99 -4.78
C ALA A 11 -5.86 14.81 -3.91
N TRP A 12 -6.12 14.83 -2.60
CA TRP A 12 -5.79 13.71 -1.70
C TRP A 12 -6.73 12.51 -1.88
N GLN A 13 -8.01 12.76 -2.20
CA GLN A 13 -8.94 11.69 -2.54
C GLN A 13 -8.58 11.03 -3.87
N SER A 14 -8.20 11.82 -4.88
CA SER A 14 -7.81 11.28 -6.18
C SER A 14 -6.50 10.47 -6.10
N SER A 15 -5.53 10.88 -5.28
CA SER A 15 -4.30 10.11 -5.09
C SER A 15 -4.51 8.79 -4.36
N ARG A 16 -5.40 8.77 -3.35
CA ARG A 16 -5.73 7.54 -2.61
C ARG A 16 -6.49 6.54 -3.48
N THR A 17 -7.48 7.01 -4.23
CA THR A 17 -8.22 6.18 -5.19
C THR A 17 -7.29 5.61 -6.25
N LEU A 18 -6.33 6.40 -6.76
CA LEU A 18 -5.36 5.94 -7.73
C LEU A 18 -4.43 4.85 -7.16
N GLY A 19 -3.99 5.00 -5.91
CA GLY A 19 -3.22 3.98 -5.19
C GLY A 19 -3.99 2.66 -5.07
N GLU A 20 -5.22 2.72 -4.56
CA GLU A 20 -6.10 1.55 -4.43
C GLU A 20 -6.36 0.86 -5.78
N MET A 21 -6.53 1.64 -6.87
CA MET A 21 -6.65 1.08 -8.22
C MET A 21 -5.39 0.35 -8.67
N GLY A 22 -4.21 0.92 -8.39
CA GLY A 22 -2.92 0.29 -8.72
C GLY A 22 -2.71 -1.03 -7.97
N GLU A 23 -2.98 -1.05 -6.67
CA GLU A 23 -2.91 -2.26 -5.83
C GLU A 23 -3.84 -3.35 -6.35
N ASN A 24 -5.08 -3.00 -6.72
CA ASN A 24 -6.04 -3.95 -7.27
C ASN A 24 -5.60 -4.52 -8.63
N LEU A 25 -5.06 -3.67 -9.51
CA LEU A 25 -4.53 -4.13 -10.80
C LEU A 25 -3.34 -5.08 -10.62
N ALA A 26 -2.43 -4.76 -9.70
CA ALA A 26 -1.29 -5.61 -9.38
C ALA A 26 -1.75 -6.96 -8.79
N ALA A 27 -2.69 -6.95 -7.85
CA ALA A 27 -3.28 -8.15 -7.26
C ALA A 27 -3.89 -9.09 -8.32
N VAL A 28 -4.71 -8.54 -9.21
CA VAL A 28 -5.32 -9.29 -10.32
C VAL A 28 -4.25 -9.85 -11.25
N HIS A 29 -3.25 -9.04 -11.61
CA HIS A 29 -2.16 -9.49 -12.48
C HIS A 29 -1.38 -10.66 -11.85
N LEU A 30 -1.02 -10.56 -10.57
CA LEU A 30 -0.31 -11.62 -9.85
C LEU A 30 -1.13 -12.93 -9.85
N GLN A 31 -2.42 -12.84 -9.49
CA GLN A 31 -3.31 -14.02 -9.49
C GLN A 31 -3.41 -14.68 -10.87
N GLN A 32 -3.50 -13.87 -11.93
CA GLN A 32 -3.53 -14.38 -13.32
C GLN A 32 -2.24 -15.09 -13.72
N HIS A 33 -1.11 -14.78 -13.09
CA HIS A 33 0.19 -15.40 -13.33
C HIS A 33 0.52 -16.53 -12.35
N GLY A 34 -0.48 -17.01 -11.59
CA GLY A 34 -0.32 -18.17 -10.70
C GLY A 34 0.16 -17.86 -9.29
N TYR A 35 0.32 -16.57 -8.96
CA TYR A 35 0.64 -16.19 -7.59
C TYR A 35 -0.57 -16.36 -6.68
N ARG A 36 -0.32 -16.80 -5.45
CA ARG A 36 -1.34 -16.89 -4.40
C ARG A 36 -1.20 -15.72 -3.45
N LEU A 37 -2.10 -14.74 -3.56
CA LEU A 37 -2.16 -13.62 -2.61
C LEU A 37 -2.42 -14.12 -1.19
N VAL A 38 -1.66 -13.59 -0.25
CA VAL A 38 -1.71 -13.91 1.19
C VAL A 38 -2.29 -12.74 1.97
N LEU A 39 -1.79 -11.53 1.70
CA LEU A 39 -2.18 -10.32 2.40
C LEU A 39 -2.00 -9.09 1.52
N ALA A 40 -2.73 -8.02 1.83
CA ALA A 40 -2.55 -6.70 1.25
C ALA A 40 -2.50 -5.67 2.38
N ASN A 41 -1.92 -4.49 2.11
CA ASN A 41 -1.86 -3.36 3.04
C ASN A 41 -1.24 -3.73 4.41
N PHE A 42 -0.13 -4.48 4.39
CA PHE A 42 0.54 -4.93 5.60
C PHE A 42 1.34 -3.80 6.24
N LYS A 43 1.21 -3.62 7.56
CA LYS A 43 2.00 -2.65 8.33
C LYS A 43 2.70 -3.33 9.49
N ALA A 44 3.98 -3.06 9.65
CA ALA A 44 4.79 -3.63 10.74
C ALA A 44 5.77 -2.61 11.33
N PRO A 45 6.09 -2.73 12.63
CA PRO A 45 7.19 -1.96 13.22
C PRO A 45 8.53 -2.39 12.61
N ILE A 46 9.29 -1.43 12.09
CA ILE A 46 10.61 -1.70 11.47
C ILE A 46 11.77 -1.09 12.26
N GLY A 47 11.49 -0.37 13.34
CA GLY A 47 12.53 0.19 14.22
C GLY A 47 12.10 1.48 14.88
N ARG A 48 13.09 2.32 15.18
CA ARG A 48 12.90 3.64 15.77
C ARG A 48 13.70 4.69 15.02
N ASN A 49 13.18 5.92 14.95
CA ASN A 49 13.92 7.05 14.40
C ASN A 49 14.91 7.64 15.44
N THR A 50 15.65 8.69 15.05
CA THR A 50 16.64 9.36 15.92
C THR A 50 16.04 10.01 17.18
N ASN A 51 14.72 10.28 17.16
CA ASN A 51 13.98 10.78 18.32
C ASN A 51 13.41 9.62 19.17
N ASN A 52 13.86 8.39 18.93
CA ASN A 52 13.42 7.17 19.58
C ASN A 52 11.91 6.86 19.40
N ALA A 53 11.23 7.45 18.42
CA ALA A 53 9.83 7.14 18.10
C ALA A 53 9.74 5.89 17.23
N GLN A 54 8.73 5.05 17.43
CA GLN A 54 8.49 3.85 16.61
C GLN A 54 8.21 4.22 15.17
N VAL A 55 8.86 3.53 14.23
CA VAL A 55 8.66 3.69 12.79
C VAL A 55 8.01 2.42 12.25
N THR A 56 7.01 2.59 11.39
CA THR A 56 6.32 1.51 10.69
C THR A 56 6.74 1.47 9.23
N GLY A 57 6.95 0.28 8.70
CA GLY A 57 7.07 0.01 7.28
C GLY A 57 5.76 -0.58 6.75
N GLU A 58 5.54 -0.44 5.45
CA GLU A 58 4.35 -0.92 4.75
C GLU A 58 4.74 -1.81 3.58
N ILE A 59 3.93 -2.83 3.31
CA ILE A 59 4.04 -3.70 2.14
C ILE A 59 2.64 -3.78 1.51
N ASP A 60 2.53 -3.40 0.25
CA ASP A 60 1.25 -3.26 -0.42
C ASP A 60 0.60 -4.63 -0.68
N LEU A 61 1.37 -5.62 -1.17
CA LEU A 61 0.91 -6.97 -1.46
C LEU A 61 1.93 -8.02 -1.00
N ILE A 62 1.44 -9.14 -0.46
CA ILE A 62 2.25 -10.30 -0.09
C ILE A 62 1.66 -11.51 -0.79
N ALA A 63 2.47 -12.25 -1.55
CA ALA A 63 2.01 -13.38 -2.35
C ALA A 63 3.02 -14.53 -2.37
N PHE A 64 2.55 -15.75 -2.62
CA PHE A 64 3.40 -16.89 -2.93
C PHE A 64 3.52 -17.10 -4.44
N ASP A 65 4.74 -17.28 -4.94
CA ASP A 65 5.06 -17.92 -6.22
C ASP A 65 5.58 -19.33 -5.94
N GLY A 66 4.69 -20.33 -6.01
CA GLY A 66 4.99 -21.67 -5.52
C GLY A 66 5.35 -21.65 -4.03
N GLU A 67 6.62 -21.93 -3.72
CA GLU A 67 7.16 -21.95 -2.35
C GLU A 67 7.88 -20.63 -1.97
N VAL A 68 7.98 -19.68 -2.88
CA VAL A 68 8.67 -18.40 -2.67
C VAL A 68 7.67 -17.36 -2.17
N LEU A 69 7.98 -16.68 -1.07
CA LEU A 69 7.19 -15.55 -0.56
C LEU A 69 7.74 -14.23 -1.14
N CYS A 70 6.87 -13.49 -1.83
CA CYS A 70 7.15 -12.21 -2.47
C CYS A 70 6.47 -11.05 -1.73
N PHE A 71 7.13 -9.89 -1.72
CA PHE A 71 6.71 -8.65 -1.05
C PHE A 71 6.84 -7.46 -2.00
#